data_AF-A0A822GSP9-F1
#
_entry.id   AF-A0A822GSP9-F1
#
_cell.length_a   1.000
_cell.length_b   1.000
_cell.length_c   1.000
_cell.angle_alpha   90.00
_cell.angle_beta   90.00
_cell.angle_gamma   90.00
#
_symmetry.space_group_name_H-M   'P 1'
#
loop_
_entity.id
_entity.type
_entity.pdbx_description
1 polymer ?
#
loop_
_entity_poly.entity_id
_entity_poly.type
_entity_poly.pdbx_seq_one_letter_code
_entity_poly.pdbx_strand_id
1 'polypeptide(L)' 'TRKVLSVREKNPIDEHPLNYDEYNPFNICAASYVPNFL' A
#
# COMPACT_ATOMS: atom_id res chain seq x y z
N THR A 1 8.17 -1.18 16.04
CA THR A 1 7.80 -0.10 15.10
C THR A 1 8.93 0.90 14.86
N ARG A 2 9.45 1.65 15.84
CA ARG A 2 10.47 2.70 15.61
C ARG A 2 11.72 2.27 14.82
N LYS A 3 12.29 1.09 15.10
CA LYS A 3 13.47 0.58 14.38
C LYS A 3 13.20 0.32 12.90
N VAL A 4 12.01 -0.16 12.54
CA VAL A 4 11.65 -0.47 11.15
C VAL A 4 11.49 0.81 10.34
N LEU A 5 10.85 1.83 10.91
CA LEU A 5 10.71 3.14 10.28
C LEU A 5 12.07 3.78 10.00
N SER A 6 13.00 3.73 10.96
CA SER A 6 14.36 4.26 10.78
C SER A 6 15.18 3.57 9.68
N VAL A 7 14.82 2.34 9.31
CA VAL A 7 15.44 1.63 8.18
C VAL A 7 14.78 2.04 6.87
N ARG A 8 13.44 2.13 6.82
CA ARG A 8 12.69 2.59 5.64
C ARG A 8 13.06 4.02 5.24
N GLU A 9 13.21 4.93 6.21
CA GLU A 9 13.57 6.34 5.94
C GLU A 9 14.92 6.49 5.23
N LYS A 10 15.84 5.54 5.40
CA LYS A 10 17.16 5.55 4.71
C LYS A 10 17.10 5.05 3.28
N ASN A 11 16.09 4.26 2.93
CA ASN A 11 15.84 3.76 1.59
C ASN A 11 14.33 3.74 1.32
N PRO A 12 13.71 4.90 1.04
CA PRO A 12 12.27 5.04 0.92
C PRO A 12 11.77 4.61 -0.47
N ILE A 13 12.25 3.46 -0.95
CA ILE A 13 11.91 2.91 -2.26
C ILE A 13 11.15 1.61 -2.02
N ASP A 14 9.98 1.50 -2.63
CA ASP A 14 9.28 0.23 -2.75
C ASP A 14 9.81 -0.49 -4.00
N GLU A 15 10.30 -1.72 -3.83
CA GLU A 15 10.94 -2.49 -4.91
C GLU A 15 9.94 -2.93 -5.99
N HIS A 16 8.68 -3.13 -5.61
CA HIS A 16 7.65 -3.62 -6.49
C HIS A 16 6.42 -2.71 -6.44
N PRO A 17 5.83 -2.39 -7.60
CA PRO A 17 4.56 -1.67 -7.64
C PRO A 17 3.45 -2.56 -7.09
N LEU A 18 2.56 -1.96 -6.30
CA LEU A 18 1.36 -2.62 -5.80
C LEU A 18 0.14 -2.02 -6.48
N ASN A 19 -0.88 -2.85 -6.72
CA ASN A 19 -2.21 -2.36 -7.10
C ASN A 19 -2.94 -1.84 -5.86
N TYR A 20 -2.40 -0.80 -5.26
CA TYR A 20 -2.88 -0.18 -4.03
C TYR A 20 -2.52 1.30 -4.05
N ASP A 21 -3.50 2.14 -3.77
CA ASP A 21 -3.34 3.59 -3.64
C ASP A 21 -3.94 4.00 -2.29
N GLU A 22 -3.10 4.56 -1.42
CA GLU A 22 -3.48 4.98 -0.07
C GLU A 22 -4.24 6.30 -0.01
N TYR A 23 -4.21 7.10 -1.09
CA TYR A 23 -4.89 8.40 -1.15
C TYR A 23 -6.19 8.33 -1.95
N ASN A 24 -6.38 7.29 -2.76
CA ASN A 24 -7.58 7.10 -3.55
C ASN A 24 -8.61 6.24 -2.77
N PRO A 25 -9.79 6.77 -2.40
CA PRO A 25 -10.82 5.97 -1.75
C PRO A 25 -11.28 4.81 -2.65
N PHE A 26 -11.27 3.59 -2.09
CA PHE A 26 -11.77 2.41 -2.78
C PHE A 26 -12.53 1.49 -1.83
N ASN A 27 -13.34 0.61 -2.41
CA ASN A 27 -13.97 -0.50 -1.68
C ASN A 27 -13.30 -1.81 -2.07
N ILE A 28 -13.21 -2.77 -1.16
CA ILE A 28 -12.72 -4.11 -1.48
C ILE A 28 -13.90 -5.00 -1.87
N CYS A 29 -13.81 -5.64 -3.03
CA CYS A 29 -14.80 -6.64 -3.43
C CYS A 29 -14.71 -7.87 -2.52
N ALA A 30 -15.81 -8.27 -1.87
CA ALA A 30 -15.81 -9.41 -0.96
C ALA A 30 -15.61 -10.78 -1.67
N ALA A 31 -15.84 -10.85 -2.98
CA ALA A 31 -15.66 -12.08 -3.75
C ALA A 31 -14.22 -12.25 -4.28
N SER A 32 -13.63 -11.17 -4.80
CA SER A 32 -12.34 -11.21 -5.49
C SER A 32 -11.18 -10.64 -4.66
N TYR A 33 -11.48 -9.96 -3.55
CA TYR A 33 -10.49 -9.34 -2.65
C TYR A 33 -9.55 -8.35 -3.33
N VAL A 34 -9.97 -7.78 -4.46
CA VAL A 34 -9.25 -6.71 -5.16
C VAL A 34 -9.93 -5.35 -4.92
N PRO A 35 -9.15 -4.26 -4.94
CA PRO A 35 -9.69 -2.91 -4.90
C PRO A 35 -10.64 -2.64 -6.08
N ASN A 36 -11.82 -2.14 -5.77
CA ASN A 36 -12.73 -1.50 -6.69
C ASN A 36 -12.65 0.00 -6.42
N PHE A 37 -11.92 0.72 -7.26
CA PHE A 37 -11.84 2.18 -7.22
C PHE A 37 -13.22 2.78 -7.53
N LEU A 38 -13.59 3.81 -6.78
CA LEU A 38 -14.85 4.55 -6.94
C LEU A 38 -14.78 5.50 -8.14
#